data_AF-A0A3S0PPY2-F1
#
_entry.id   AF-A0A3S0PPY2-F1
#
_cell.length_a   1.000
_cell.length_b   1.000
_cell.length_c   1.000
_cell.angle_alpha   90.00
_cell.angle_beta   90.00
_cell.angle_gamma   90.00
#
_symmetry.space_group_name_H-M   'P 1'
#
loop_
_entity.id
_entity.type
_entity.pdbx_description
1 polymer ?
#
loop_
_entity_poly.entity_id
_entity_poly.type
_entity_poly.pdbx_seq_one_letter_code
_entity_poly.pdbx_strand_id
1 'polypeptide(L)'
;MGRISHFNLNKNKLDPYALIVSKLSRLSWNGSIDVEQKVDKRRLIEWFALLRDYSDESAEKILCRGLLDNEFHNITFTLQLAQNKDFYNMPSNEFYELIFNFVDATPECIKDCLTGHDYSMSREVLALLSKKR
;
A
#
# COMPACT_ATOMS: atom_id res chain seq x y z
N MET A 1 -32.00 10.20 -8.47
CA MET A 1 -30.75 10.93 -8.19
C MET A 1 -30.12 10.31 -6.95
N GLY A 2 -29.14 9.41 -7.14
CA GLY A 2 -28.46 8.74 -6.04
C GLY A 2 -27.45 9.67 -5.39
N ARG A 3 -27.62 9.93 -4.08
CA ARG A 3 -26.63 10.65 -3.26
C ARG A 3 -25.36 9.81 -3.21
N ILE A 4 -24.28 10.30 -3.82
CA ILE A 4 -22.94 9.77 -3.59
C ILE A 4 -22.58 10.16 -2.15
N SER A 5 -22.58 9.18 -1.26
CA SER A 5 -22.09 9.34 0.10
C SER A 5 -20.58 9.58 0.04
N HIS A 6 -20.17 10.85 0.11
CA HIS A 6 -18.78 11.20 0.35
C HIS A 6 -18.40 10.64 1.73
N PHE A 7 -17.57 9.59 1.73
CA PHE A 7 -17.03 9.01 2.95
C PHE A 7 -16.17 10.08 3.64
N ASN A 8 -16.71 10.68 4.71
CA ASN A 8 -16.01 11.68 5.50
C ASN A 8 -14.86 10.99 6.25
N LEU A 9 -13.64 11.14 5.73
CA LEU A 9 -12.39 10.58 6.31
C LEU A 9 -11.93 11.28 7.60
N ASN A 10 -12.64 12.30 8.08
CA ASN A 10 -12.26 13.01 9.31
C ASN A 10 -12.93 12.40 10.55
N LYS A 11 -12.35 11.30 11.08
CA LYS A 11 -12.31 10.92 12.53
C LYS A 11 -11.99 9.45 12.82
N ASN A 12 -11.83 8.58 11.82
CA ASN A 12 -11.54 7.17 12.07
C ASN A 12 -10.05 6.90 11.83
N LYS A 13 -9.41 6.33 12.85
CA LYS A 13 -8.11 5.66 12.74
C LYS A 13 -8.10 4.80 11.47
N LEU A 14 -7.04 4.89 10.68
CA LEU A 14 -6.90 4.18 9.41
C LEU A 14 -7.28 2.70 9.56
N ASP A 15 -8.33 2.26 8.86
CA ASP A 15 -8.76 0.86 8.80
C ASP A 15 -8.22 0.23 7.50
N PRO A 16 -7.06 -0.46 7.56
CA PRO A 16 -6.42 -1.00 6.37
C PRO A 16 -7.29 -2.08 5.69
N TYR A 17 -8.08 -2.83 6.46
CA TYR A 17 -8.95 -3.85 5.90
C TYR A 17 -10.06 -3.20 5.07
N ALA A 18 -10.76 -2.22 5.63
CA ALA A 18 -11.82 -1.51 4.92
C ALA A 18 -11.29 -0.78 3.67
N LEU A 19 -10.08 -0.21 3.75
CA LEU A 19 -9.44 0.48 2.63
C LEU A 19 -9.11 -0.47 1.48
N ILE A 20 -8.48 -1.60 1.79
CA ILE A 20 -8.10 -2.60 0.79
C ILE A 20 -9.35 -3.19 0.16
N VAL A 21 -10.35 -3.60 0.95
CA VAL A 21 -11.62 -4.10 0.43
C VAL A 21 -12.25 -3.07 -0.51
N SER A 22 -12.35 -1.80 -0.08
CA SER A 22 -12.94 -0.75 -0.91
C SER A 22 -12.19 -0.52 -2.24
N LYS A 23 -10.85 -0.49 -2.22
CA LYS A 23 -10.04 -0.32 -3.43
C LYS A 23 -10.16 -1.52 -4.37
N LEU A 24 -10.09 -2.74 -3.83
CA LEU A 24 -10.20 -3.97 -4.61
C LEU A 24 -11.59 -4.13 -5.23
N SER A 25 -12.67 -3.82 -4.50
CA SER A 25 -14.03 -3.84 -5.03
C SER A 25 -14.22 -2.86 -6.20
N ARG A 26 -13.48 -1.73 -6.23
CA ARG A 26 -13.51 -0.77 -7.34
C ARG A 26 -12.71 -1.25 -8.56
N LEU A 27 -11.67 -2.04 -8.34
CA LEU A 27 -10.85 -2.65 -9.41
C LEU A 27 -11.56 -3.85 -10.05
N SER A 28 -12.37 -4.61 -9.29
CA SER A 28 -13.20 -5.67 -9.85
C SER A 28 -14.41 -5.09 -10.58
N TRP A 29 -14.25 -4.66 -11.83
CA TRP A 29 -15.35 -4.22 -12.71
C TRP A 29 -16.38 -5.33 -13.02
N ASN A 30 -16.16 -6.56 -12.56
CA ASN A 30 -16.81 -7.76 -13.08
C ASN A 30 -17.71 -8.46 -12.04
N GLY A 31 -17.81 -7.96 -10.81
CA GLY A 31 -18.68 -8.54 -9.76
C GLY A 31 -18.39 -10.00 -9.38
N SER A 32 -17.27 -10.58 -9.84
CA SER A 32 -16.96 -12.01 -9.69
C SER A 32 -15.90 -12.31 -8.63
N ILE A 33 -15.32 -11.29 -8.01
CA ILE A 33 -14.35 -11.47 -6.93
C ILE A 33 -15.05 -11.12 -5.63
N ASP A 34 -15.38 -12.16 -4.86
CA ASP A 34 -15.82 -11.98 -3.47
C ASP A 34 -14.58 -11.63 -2.63
N VAL A 35 -14.20 -10.34 -2.68
CA VAL A 35 -13.01 -9.78 -2.03
C VAL A 35 -13.01 -10.08 -0.54
N GLU A 36 -14.19 -10.08 0.10
CA GLU A 36 -14.35 -10.36 1.52
C GLU A 36 -14.02 -11.84 1.86
N GLN A 37 -14.27 -12.77 0.94
CA GLN A 37 -13.92 -14.19 1.13
C GLN A 37 -12.44 -14.50 0.83
N LYS A 38 -11.79 -13.74 -0.06
CA LYS A 38 -10.38 -13.95 -0.43
C LYS A 38 -9.38 -13.29 0.51
N VAL A 39 -9.81 -12.27 1.25
CA VAL A 39 -8.92 -11.45 2.05
C VAL A 39 -8.89 -11.93 3.51
N ASP A 40 -7.79 -12.59 3.90
CA ASP A 40 -7.52 -12.92 5.30
C ASP A 40 -7.28 -11.64 6.12
N LYS A 41 -8.31 -11.23 6.87
CA LYS A 41 -8.30 -10.04 7.71
C LYS A 41 -7.15 -10.04 8.73
N ARG A 42 -6.81 -11.19 9.30
CA ARG A 42 -5.75 -11.28 10.31
C ARG A 42 -4.40 -11.01 9.67
N ARG A 43 -4.10 -11.68 8.55
CA ARG A 43 -2.84 -11.47 7.81
C ARG A 43 -2.71 -10.03 7.31
N LEU A 44 -3.79 -9.42 6.87
CA LEU A 44 -3.79 -8.00 6.50
C LEU A 44 -3.42 -7.08 7.66
N ILE A 45 -4.01 -7.30 8.83
CA ILE A 45 -3.72 -6.48 10.01
C ILE A 45 -2.27 -6.67 10.47
N GLU A 46 -1.76 -7.91 10.45
CA GLU A 46 -0.37 -8.23 10.80
C GLU A 46 0.62 -7.58 9.82
N TRP A 47 0.36 -7.65 8.51
CA TRP A 47 1.17 -6.97 7.49
C TRP A 47 1.11 -5.45 7.62
N PHE A 48 -0.07 -4.88 7.80
CA PHE A 48 -0.23 -3.44 7.98
C PHE A 48 0.43 -2.92 9.27
N ALA A 49 0.57 -3.78 10.30
CA ALA A 49 1.26 -3.42 11.53
C ALA A 49 2.74 -3.04 11.32
N LEU A 50 3.35 -3.41 10.18
CA LEU A 50 4.68 -2.93 9.78
C LEU A 50 4.74 -1.40 9.64
N LEU A 51 3.60 -0.73 9.45
CA LEU A 51 3.50 0.71 9.34
C LEU A 51 2.93 1.40 10.59
N ARG A 52 2.75 0.67 11.69
CA ARG A 52 2.05 1.17 12.90
C ARG A 52 2.71 2.39 13.53
N ASP A 53 4.03 2.51 13.40
CA ASP A 53 4.80 3.58 14.02
C ASP A 53 4.83 4.87 13.17
N TYR A 54 4.18 4.86 12.00
CA TYR A 54 4.07 6.02 11.10
C TYR A 54 2.67 6.64 11.16
N SER A 55 2.56 7.89 10.69
CA SER A 55 1.27 8.56 10.61
C SER A 55 0.33 7.83 9.64
N ASP A 56 -0.98 7.93 9.91
CA ASP A 56 -2.02 7.44 9.00
C ASP A 56 -1.85 8.01 7.59
N GLU A 57 -1.37 9.25 7.44
CA GLU A 57 -1.08 9.87 6.14
C GLU A 57 0.04 9.14 5.37
N SER A 58 1.16 8.84 6.05
CA SER A 58 2.27 8.09 5.44
C SER A 58 1.86 6.66 5.10
N ALA A 59 1.14 6.00 6.00
CA ALA A 59 0.67 4.64 5.79
C ALA A 59 -0.33 4.57 4.62
N GLU A 60 -1.24 5.54 4.51
CA GLU A 60 -2.16 5.64 3.37
C GLU A 60 -1.41 5.89 2.05
N LYS A 61 -0.42 6.79 2.03
CA LYS A 61 0.41 7.03 0.84
C LYS A 61 1.17 5.78 0.40
N ILE A 62 1.79 5.07 1.34
CA ILE A 62 2.51 3.82 1.08
C ILE A 62 1.57 2.75 0.50
N LEU A 63 0.43 2.53 1.15
CA LEU A 63 -0.52 1.49 0.78
C LEU A 63 -1.27 1.83 -0.50
N CYS A 64 -1.96 2.96 -0.53
CA CYS A 64 -2.87 3.30 -1.62
C CYS A 64 -2.13 3.76 -2.87
N ARG A 65 -1.26 4.76 -2.73
CA ARG A 65 -0.57 5.32 -3.90
C ARG A 65 0.61 4.47 -4.30
N GLY A 66 1.46 4.10 -3.34
CA GLY A 66 2.68 3.34 -3.61
C GLY A 66 2.39 1.93 -4.13
N LEU A 67 1.63 1.14 -3.36
CA LEU A 67 1.39 -0.27 -3.71
C LEU A 67 0.18 -0.47 -4.63
N LEU A 68 -1.02 -0.04 -4.21
CA LEU A 68 -2.26 -0.37 -4.95
C LEU A 68 -2.38 0.39 -6.28
N ASP A 69 -1.96 1.65 -6.32
CA ASP A 69 -1.91 2.45 -7.55
C ASP A 69 -0.53 2.35 -8.25
N ASN A 70 0.34 1.46 -7.78
CA ASN A 70 1.65 1.14 -8.35
C ASN A 70 2.67 2.31 -8.42
N GLU A 71 2.60 3.36 -7.62
CA GLU A 71 3.54 4.50 -7.76
C GLU A 71 4.99 4.22 -7.29
N PHE A 72 5.31 3.07 -6.69
CA PHE A 72 6.70 2.80 -6.25
C PHE A 72 7.72 2.66 -7.39
N HIS A 73 7.28 2.31 -8.60
CA HIS A 73 8.17 2.35 -9.78
C HIS A 73 8.52 3.79 -10.20
N ASN A 74 7.74 4.79 -9.77
CA ASN A 74 7.98 6.20 -10.04
C ASN A 74 8.95 6.77 -8.99
N ILE A 75 10.20 6.97 -9.39
CA ILE A 75 11.24 7.49 -8.49
C ILE A 75 10.87 8.84 -7.87
N THR A 76 10.12 9.69 -8.57
CA THR A 76 9.70 11.00 -8.05
C THR A 76 8.77 10.84 -6.86
N PHE A 77 7.82 9.90 -6.95
CA PHE A 77 6.91 9.58 -5.85
C PHE A 77 7.71 9.08 -4.64
N THR A 78 8.62 8.12 -4.86
CA THR A 78 9.42 7.52 -3.78
C THR A 78 10.32 8.55 -3.09
N LEU A 79 10.94 9.48 -3.85
CA LEU A 79 11.72 10.57 -3.28
C LEU A 79 10.88 11.59 -2.50
N GLN A 80 9.68 11.92 -2.99
CA GLN A 80 8.75 12.79 -2.27
C GLN A 80 8.26 12.14 -0.98
N LEU A 81 8.02 10.83 -1.00
CA LEU A 81 7.63 10.07 0.18
C LEU A 81 8.75 10.08 1.23
N ALA A 82 10.01 9.89 0.83
CA ALA A 82 11.16 9.96 1.73
C ALA A 82 11.31 11.33 2.44
N GLN A 83 10.77 12.41 1.86
CA GLN A 83 10.78 13.75 2.45
C GLN A 83 9.64 13.99 3.46
N ASN A 84 8.73 13.02 3.66
CA ASN A 84 7.67 13.15 4.65
C ASN A 84 8.25 13.24 6.06
N LYS A 85 7.54 13.92 6.98
CA LYS A 85 7.97 14.15 8.36
C LYS A 85 8.34 12.85 9.10
N ASP A 86 7.64 11.77 8.78
CA ASP A 86 7.86 10.43 9.33
C ASP A 86 9.19 9.81 8.89
N PHE A 87 9.75 10.23 7.75
CA PHE A 87 10.95 9.66 7.15
C PHE A 87 12.10 10.66 7.01
N TYR A 88 11.88 11.95 7.32
CA TYR A 88 12.84 13.03 7.07
C TYR A 88 14.21 12.80 7.73
N ASN A 89 14.22 12.20 8.92
CA ASN A 89 15.45 11.88 9.66
C ASN A 89 15.97 10.45 9.38
N MET A 90 15.26 9.67 8.58
CA MET A 90 15.63 8.30 8.25
C MET A 90 16.70 8.31 7.15
N PRO A 91 17.83 7.60 7.32
CA PRO A 91 18.79 7.42 6.25
C PRO A 91 18.12 6.83 5.01
N SER A 92 18.47 7.32 3.82
CA SER A 92 17.77 6.91 2.58
C SER A 92 17.80 5.39 2.35
N ASN A 93 18.89 4.72 2.72
CA ASN A 93 18.96 3.26 2.62
C ASN A 93 17.95 2.56 3.55
N GLU A 94 17.81 3.03 4.78
CA GLU A 94 16.83 2.48 5.73
C GLU A 94 15.40 2.71 5.25
N PHE A 95 15.12 3.87 4.66
CA PHE A 95 13.82 4.15 4.04
C PHE A 95 13.52 3.17 2.89
N TYR A 96 14.44 2.98 1.96
CA TYR A 96 14.22 2.05 0.84
C TYR A 96 14.09 0.61 1.33
N GLU A 97 14.87 0.19 2.33
CA GLU A 97 14.74 -1.13 2.95
C GLU A 97 13.39 -1.32 3.63
N LEU A 98 12.89 -0.31 4.35
CA LEU A 98 11.57 -0.36 4.97
C LEU A 98 10.46 -0.55 3.94
N ILE A 99 10.47 0.27 2.89
CA ILE A 99 9.45 0.22 1.84
C ILE A 99 9.56 -1.11 1.07
N PHE A 100 10.78 -1.56 0.77
CA PHE A 100 11.00 -2.86 0.15
C PHE A 100 10.44 -4.00 0.99
N ASN A 101 10.76 -4.05 2.29
CA ASN A 101 10.29 -5.10 3.19
C ASN A 101 8.76 -5.11 3.30
N PHE A 102 8.13 -3.94 3.33
CA PHE A 102 6.67 -3.81 3.32
C PHE A 102 6.06 -4.37 2.03
N VAL A 103 6.60 -4.00 0.87
CA VAL A 103 6.13 -4.47 -0.44
C VAL A 103 6.38 -5.98 -0.59
N ASP A 104 7.55 -6.49 -0.21
CA ASP A 104 7.88 -7.92 -0.32
C ASP A 104 6.98 -8.80 0.56
N ALA A 105 6.63 -8.28 1.75
CA ALA A 105 5.70 -8.91 2.69
C ALA A 105 4.21 -8.80 2.26
N THR A 106 3.91 -8.24 1.09
CA THR A 106 2.52 -8.12 0.60
C THR A 106 1.85 -9.50 0.58
N PRO A 107 0.70 -9.68 1.25
CA PRO A 107 -0.03 -10.93 1.26
C PRO A 107 -0.48 -11.36 -0.14
N GLU A 108 -0.52 -12.68 -0.39
CA GLU A 108 -0.86 -13.24 -1.70
C GLU A 108 -2.23 -12.79 -2.20
N CYS A 109 -3.22 -12.67 -1.30
CA CYS A 109 -4.55 -12.19 -1.65
C CYS A 109 -4.56 -10.75 -2.21
N ILE A 110 -3.60 -9.91 -1.83
CA ILE A 110 -3.41 -8.59 -2.43
C ILE A 110 -2.66 -8.73 -3.76
N LYS A 111 -1.58 -9.53 -3.80
CA LYS A 111 -0.79 -9.76 -5.02
C LYS A 111 -1.65 -10.27 -6.18
N ASP A 112 -2.56 -11.20 -5.91
CA ASP A 112 -3.53 -11.73 -6.89
C ASP A 112 -4.43 -10.65 -7.49
N CYS A 113 -4.63 -9.55 -6.76
CA CYS A 113 -5.46 -8.44 -7.19
C CYS A 113 -4.64 -7.31 -7.85
N LEU A 114 -3.32 -7.33 -7.68
CA LEU A 114 -2.41 -6.48 -8.43
C LEU A 114 -2.13 -7.16 -9.77
N THR A 115 -2.05 -6.37 -10.83
CA THR A 115 -1.48 -6.83 -12.11
C THR A 115 -0.04 -7.30 -11.85
N GLY A 116 0.27 -8.57 -12.11
CA GLY A 116 1.58 -9.17 -11.73
C GLY A 116 2.81 -8.42 -12.27
N HIS A 117 2.66 -7.73 -13.40
CA HIS A 117 3.69 -6.84 -13.96
C HIS A 117 3.98 -5.62 -13.07
N ASP A 118 2.93 -5.02 -12.49
CA ASP A 118 3.02 -3.78 -11.72
C ASP A 118 3.66 -4.03 -10.35
N TYR A 119 3.28 -5.13 -9.70
CA TYR A 119 3.93 -5.57 -8.46
C TYR A 119 5.42 -5.88 -8.67
N SER A 120 5.79 -6.59 -9.74
CA SER A 120 7.20 -6.93 -10.03
C SER A 120 8.05 -5.67 -10.24
N MET A 121 7.54 -4.71 -11.01
CA MET A 121 8.27 -3.48 -11.32
C MET A 121 8.52 -2.62 -10.08
N SER A 122 7.50 -2.41 -9.24
CA SER A 122 7.65 -1.69 -7.97
C SER A 122 8.65 -2.38 -7.03
N ARG A 123 8.59 -3.71 -6.92
CA ARG A 123 9.52 -4.49 -6.10
C ARG A 123 10.96 -4.43 -6.62
N GLU A 124 11.17 -4.55 -7.93
CA GLU A 124 12.50 -4.50 -8.55
C GLU A 124 13.17 -3.13 -8.39
N VAL A 125 12.42 -2.04 -8.59
CA VAL A 125 12.94 -0.68 -8.36
C VAL A 125 13.35 -0.50 -6.91
N LEU A 126 12.51 -0.93 -5.96
CA LEU A 126 12.82 -0.85 -4.53
C LEU A 126 14.00 -1.74 -4.13
N ALA A 127 14.15 -2.93 -4.72
CA ALA A 127 15.28 -3.83 -4.54
C ALA A 127 16.60 -3.15 -4.97
N LEU A 128 16.59 -2.48 -6.12
CA LEU A 128 17.74 -1.71 -6.62
C LEU A 128 18.11 -0.56 -5.66
N LEU A 129 17.12 0.19 -5.18
CA LEU A 129 17.35 1.33 -4.28
C LEU A 129 17.81 0.91 -2.88
N SER A 130 17.32 -0.22 -2.38
CA SER A 130 17.68 -0.79 -1.06
C SER A 130 18.95 -1.64 -1.08
N LYS A 131 19.56 -1.84 -2.26
CA LYS A 131 20.70 -2.73 -2.48
C LYS A 131 20.46 -4.19 -2.04
N LYS A 132 19.19 -4.60 -1.93
CA LYS A 132 18.80 -6.00 -1.71
C LYS A 132 18.64 -6.65 -3.09
N ARG A 133 19.62 -7.47 -3.48
CA ARG A 133 19.54 -8.29 -4.70
C ARG A 133 19.07 -9.69 -4.36
#